data_AF-A0A317SQ87-F1
#
_entry.id   AF-A0A317SQ87-F1
#
_cell.length_a   1.000
_cell.length_b   1.000
_cell.length_c   1.000
_cell.angle_alpha   90.00
_cell.angle_beta   90.00
_cell.angle_gamma   90.00
#
_symmetry.space_group_name_H-M   'P 1'
#
loop_
_entity.id
_entity.type
_entity.pdbx_description
1 polymer ?
#
loop_
_entity_poly.entity_id
_entity_poly.type
_entity_poly.pdbx_seq_one_letter_code
_entity_poly.pdbx_strand_id
1 'polypeptide(L)'
;MTDALNIQGWRDQDSYSCPKNIKNDCTKDESDGFDWSDLPTGSFSNYKNYNFKGWSCTTKLGKRNLQGRTFNSKCIEANVKKGDFSNEISCDKSFSIGEIDVSVDNDDTEVEFHYGMPDGSTCKKVSKCNKDGNTVKNDQCGGA
;
A
#
# COMPACT_ATOMS: atom_id res chain seq x y z
N MET A 1 11.25 16.25 36.20
CA MET A 1 9.86 15.86 35.92
C MET A 1 9.30 16.96 35.04
N THR A 2 9.26 16.73 33.73
CA THR A 2 8.83 17.73 32.74
C THR A 2 7.36 17.47 32.42
N ASP A 3 6.53 18.45 32.77
CA ASP A 3 5.10 18.46 32.49
C ASP A 3 4.84 18.40 30.97
N ALA A 4 4.10 17.38 30.55
CA ALA A 4 3.56 17.30 29.20
C ALA A 4 2.30 18.17 29.13
N LEU A 5 2.32 19.17 28.24
CA LEU A 5 1.15 19.96 27.87
C LEU A 5 0.10 19.05 27.24
N ASN A 6 -0.97 18.77 27.98
CA ASN A 6 -2.11 18.01 27.52
C ASN A 6 -3.00 18.93 26.66
N ILE A 7 -2.85 18.88 25.34
CA ILE A 7 -3.69 19.63 24.40
C ILE A 7 -4.99 18.85 24.22
N GLN A 8 -6.00 19.14 25.05
CA GLN A 8 -7.35 18.59 24.89
C GLN A 8 -7.95 19.08 23.56
N GLY A 9 -8.38 18.15 22.71
CA GLY A 9 -9.17 18.45 21.52
C GLY A 9 -10.57 18.97 21.86
N TRP A 10 -11.32 19.42 20.85
CA TRP A 10 -12.69 19.90 21.03
C TRP A 10 -13.56 18.83 21.72
N ARG A 11 -14.14 19.15 22.89
CA ARG A 11 -15.01 18.27 23.70
C ARG A 11 -14.37 16.95 24.18
N ASP A 12 -13.12 17.00 24.65
CA ASP A 12 -12.42 15.81 25.18
C ASP A 12 -12.30 14.66 24.16
N GLN A 13 -12.38 14.99 22.86
CA GLN A 13 -12.07 14.06 21.80
C GLN A 13 -10.58 14.14 21.48
N ASP A 14 -9.99 13.00 21.13
CA ASP A 14 -8.65 12.95 20.59
C ASP A 14 -8.54 13.87 19.37
N SER A 15 -7.41 14.57 19.26
CA SER A 15 -7.15 15.46 18.12
C SER A 15 -7.16 14.65 16.83
N TYR A 16 -8.01 15.04 15.88
CA TYR A 16 -8.00 14.44 14.55
C TYR A 16 -6.66 14.71 13.88
N SER A 17 -5.86 13.68 13.63
CA SER A 17 -4.62 13.80 12.89
C SER A 17 -4.95 14.07 11.42
N CYS A 18 -4.92 15.35 11.02
CA CYS A 18 -5.08 15.74 9.63
C CYS A 18 -3.96 15.09 8.78
N PRO A 19 -4.27 14.15 7.86
CA PRO A 19 -3.25 13.44 7.09
C PRO A 19 -2.37 14.36 6.24
N LYS A 20 -2.89 15.56 5.92
CA LYS A 20 -2.23 16.56 5.05
C LYS A 20 -1.07 17.33 5.71
N ASN A 21 -0.91 17.29 7.03
CA ASN A 21 0.12 18.05 7.76
C ASN A 21 1.23 17.17 8.34
N ILE A 22 1.44 15.97 7.77
CA ILE A 22 2.52 15.08 8.19
C ILE A 22 3.76 15.41 7.35
N LYS A 23 4.91 15.59 8.01
CA LYS A 23 6.19 15.67 7.32
C LYS A 23 6.53 14.28 6.80
N ASN A 24 6.33 14.06 5.51
CA ASN A 24 6.70 12.80 4.85
C ASN A 24 8.23 12.68 4.81
N ASP A 25 8.76 11.66 5.47
CA ASP A 25 10.17 11.27 5.39
C ASP A 25 10.28 10.03 4.50
N CYS A 26 10.22 10.28 3.19
CA CYS A 26 10.29 9.25 2.17
C CYS A 26 11.71 9.15 1.63
N THR A 27 12.19 7.91 1.45
CA THR A 27 13.33 7.68 0.55
C THR A 27 12.94 8.04 -0.90
N LYS A 28 13.93 8.17 -1.79
CA LYS A 28 13.66 8.41 -3.22
C LYS A 28 12.79 7.30 -3.83
N ASP A 29 13.08 6.05 -3.47
CA ASP A 29 12.32 4.89 -3.95
C ASP A 29 10.86 4.91 -3.43
N GLU A 30 10.64 5.40 -2.20
CA GLU A 30 9.28 5.55 -1.63
C GLU A 30 8.52 6.72 -2.25
N SER A 31 9.19 7.84 -2.55
CA SER A 31 8.55 9.01 -3.17
C SER A 31 8.22 8.79 -4.64
N ASP A 32 9.12 8.12 -5.36
CA ASP A 32 8.93 7.83 -6.79
C ASP A 32 8.02 6.62 -7.01
N GLY A 33 7.90 5.75 -6.00
CA GLY A 33 7.24 4.46 -6.08
C GLY A 33 8.21 3.34 -6.45
N PHE A 34 7.99 2.15 -5.88
CA PHE A 34 8.84 0.99 -6.14
C PHE A 34 8.64 0.48 -7.58
N ASP A 35 9.72 0.48 -8.36
CA ASP A 35 9.71 0.03 -9.75
C ASP A 35 10.01 -1.48 -9.94
N TRP A 36 10.45 -2.12 -8.85
CA TRP A 36 10.83 -3.53 -8.74
C TRP A 36 11.99 -3.97 -9.65
N SER A 37 12.60 -3.05 -10.40
CA SER A 37 13.51 -3.36 -11.50
C SER A 37 14.72 -4.21 -11.06
N ASP A 38 15.24 -3.94 -9.87
CA ASP A 38 16.39 -4.58 -9.22
C ASP A 38 16.04 -5.87 -8.43
N LEU A 39 14.76 -6.20 -8.22
CA LEU A 39 14.32 -7.37 -7.45
C LEU A 39 14.23 -8.64 -8.32
N PRO A 40 15.02 -9.70 -8.14
CA PRO A 40 14.94 -10.89 -9.00
C PRO A 40 13.53 -11.52 -9.06
N THR A 41 13.16 -12.12 -10.20
CA THR A 41 11.88 -12.83 -10.33
C THR A 41 11.81 -14.05 -9.42
N GLY A 42 10.61 -14.37 -8.94
CA GLY A 42 10.32 -15.49 -8.04
C GLY A 42 9.91 -15.02 -6.64
N SER A 43 9.90 -15.95 -5.69
CA SER A 43 9.54 -15.65 -4.30
C SER A 43 10.58 -14.75 -3.63
N PHE A 44 10.09 -13.79 -2.86
CA PHE A 44 10.90 -12.91 -2.03
C PHE A 44 10.13 -12.61 -0.74
N SER A 45 10.84 -12.22 0.31
CA SER A 45 10.22 -11.84 1.59
C SER A 45 10.61 -10.44 2.05
N ASN A 46 11.62 -9.84 1.42
CA ASN A 46 12.21 -8.58 1.82
C ASN A 46 12.60 -7.76 0.59
N TYR A 47 12.29 -6.47 0.59
CA TYR A 47 12.71 -5.53 -0.45
C TYR A 47 12.75 -4.10 0.11
N LYS A 48 13.89 -3.41 -0.02
CA LYS A 48 14.08 -2.01 0.41
C LYS A 48 13.63 -1.72 1.86
N ASN A 49 13.92 -2.64 2.79
CA ASN A 49 13.52 -2.61 4.21
C ASN A 49 12.04 -2.87 4.50
N TYR A 50 11.27 -3.28 3.50
CA TYR A 50 9.90 -3.76 3.67
C TYR A 50 9.88 -5.30 3.64
N ASN A 51 9.06 -5.87 4.50
CA ASN A 51 8.72 -7.28 4.52
C ASN A 51 7.48 -7.52 3.65
N PHE A 52 7.51 -8.58 2.86
CA PHE A 52 6.42 -8.98 1.96
C PHE A 52 6.04 -10.42 2.24
N LYS A 53 4.78 -10.65 2.58
CA LYS A 53 4.23 -11.99 2.80
C LYS A 53 3.20 -12.30 1.72
N GLY A 54 3.30 -13.47 1.11
CA GLY A 54 2.37 -13.92 0.06
C GLY A 54 2.64 -13.36 -1.33
N TRP A 55 3.75 -12.62 -1.50
CA TRP A 55 4.12 -11.98 -2.76
C TRP A 55 5.24 -12.72 -3.51
N SER A 56 5.21 -12.66 -4.83
CA SER A 56 6.31 -13.03 -5.72
C SER A 56 6.56 -11.94 -6.75
N CYS A 57 7.81 -11.78 -7.17
CA CYS A 57 8.18 -10.84 -8.21
C CYS A 57 8.08 -11.52 -9.58
N THR A 58 7.46 -10.86 -10.54
CA THR A 58 7.25 -11.38 -11.88
C THR A 58 7.51 -10.32 -12.94
N THR A 59 7.82 -10.76 -14.15
CA THR A 59 7.78 -9.90 -15.33
C THR A 59 6.39 -9.98 -15.94
N LYS A 60 5.80 -8.87 -16.37
CA LYS A 60 4.50 -8.92 -17.06
C LYS A 60 4.61 -9.76 -18.35
N LEU A 61 4.09 -10.99 -18.34
CA LEU A 61 4.04 -11.88 -19.51
C LEU A 61 2.79 -11.59 -20.36
N GLY A 62 2.66 -10.35 -20.83
CA GLY A 62 1.62 -9.98 -21.80
C GLY A 62 2.02 -10.40 -23.21
N LYS A 63 1.64 -11.61 -23.64
CA LYS A 63 1.73 -12.01 -25.06
C LYS A 63 0.90 -11.04 -25.91
N ARG A 64 1.58 -10.11 -26.61
CA ARG A 64 1.04 -9.18 -27.63
C ARG A 64 -0.06 -8.24 -27.16
N ASN A 65 0.27 -6.95 -27.00
CA ASN A 65 -0.52 -5.75 -27.34
C ASN A 65 -0.41 -4.67 -26.27
N LEU A 66 0.12 -3.49 -26.66
CA LEU A 66 -0.50 -2.16 -26.63
C LEU A 66 -1.43 -1.74 -25.45
N GLN A 67 -1.40 -2.42 -24.31
CA GLN A 67 -2.14 -2.05 -23.11
C GLN A 67 -1.30 -1.10 -22.26
N GLY A 68 -1.99 -0.13 -21.65
CA GLY A 68 -1.48 1.18 -21.23
C GLY A 68 -0.12 1.19 -20.53
N ARG A 69 0.63 2.27 -20.79
CA ARG A 69 1.94 2.59 -20.18
C ARG A 69 1.84 2.91 -18.66
N THR A 70 0.87 2.34 -17.97
CA THR A 70 0.53 2.69 -16.59
C THR A 70 1.40 1.96 -15.56
N PHE A 71 2.09 0.88 -15.95
CA PHE A 71 2.84 0.04 -15.01
C PHE A 71 4.24 -0.31 -15.51
N ASN A 72 5.13 -0.53 -14.54
CA ASN A 72 6.49 -1.02 -14.79
C ASN A 72 6.50 -2.39 -15.47
N SER A 73 7.60 -2.70 -16.18
CA SER A 73 7.82 -3.99 -16.86
C SER A 73 7.91 -5.18 -15.90
N LYS A 74 8.22 -4.89 -14.63
CA LYS A 74 8.25 -5.81 -13.51
C LYS A 74 7.25 -5.38 -12.46
N CYS A 75 6.66 -6.36 -11.77
CA CYS A 75 5.71 -6.14 -10.71
C CYS A 75 5.81 -7.24 -9.66
N ILE A 76 5.15 -7.03 -8.52
CA ILE A 76 4.88 -8.08 -7.55
C ILE A 76 3.44 -8.56 -7.72
N GLU A 77 3.21 -9.83 -7.48
CA GLU A 77 1.90 -10.46 -7.58
C GLU A 77 1.61 -11.29 -6.33
N ALA A 78 0.34 -11.38 -5.97
CA ALA A 78 -0.15 -12.23 -4.89
C ALA A 78 -1.52 -12.79 -5.27
N ASN A 79 -1.85 -13.98 -4.75
CA ASN A 79 -3.17 -14.54 -4.93
C ASN A 79 -4.13 -13.94 -3.91
N VAL A 80 -5.18 -13.28 -4.39
CA VAL A 80 -6.22 -12.69 -3.53
C VAL A 80 -7.46 -13.58 -3.55
N LYS A 81 -7.98 -13.94 -2.38
CA LYS A 81 -9.20 -14.74 -2.23
C LYS A 81 -10.14 -14.08 -1.23
N LYS A 82 -11.44 -14.22 -1.45
CA LYS A 82 -12.45 -13.70 -0.53
C LYS A 82 -12.27 -14.33 0.86
N GLY A 83 -12.09 -13.48 1.88
CA GLY A 83 -11.92 -13.88 3.27
C GLY A 83 -10.50 -14.34 3.65
N ASP A 84 -9.54 -14.25 2.73
CA ASP A 84 -8.12 -14.51 2.99
C ASP A 84 -7.35 -13.19 2.98
N PHE A 85 -6.81 -12.82 4.14
CA PHE A 85 -6.05 -11.59 4.37
C PHE A 85 -4.59 -11.88 4.73
N SER A 86 -4.03 -12.98 4.21
CA SER A 86 -2.68 -13.43 4.54
C SER A 86 -1.55 -12.70 3.81
N ASN A 87 -1.87 -11.97 2.73
CA ASN A 87 -0.92 -11.15 1.99
C ASN A 87 -0.65 -9.85 2.76
N GLU A 88 0.61 -9.50 2.96
CA GLU A 88 0.99 -8.41 3.86
C GLU A 88 2.22 -7.66 3.35
N ILE A 89 2.23 -6.34 3.58
CA ILE A 89 3.39 -5.45 3.41
C ILE A 89 3.61 -4.78 4.76
N SER A 90 4.79 -4.95 5.35
CA SER A 90 5.13 -4.38 6.66
C SER A 90 6.54 -3.83 6.69
N CYS A 91 6.84 -2.97 7.66
CA CYS A 91 8.15 -2.36 7.86
C CYS A 91 8.32 -2.03 9.35
N ASP A 92 9.57 -2.03 9.84
CA ASP A 92 9.85 -1.72 11.25
C ASP A 92 9.69 -0.21 11.54
N LYS A 93 9.81 0.65 10.53
CA LYS A 93 9.49 2.08 10.66
C LYS A 93 8.00 2.32 10.45
N SER A 94 7.48 3.37 11.06
CA SER A 94 6.17 3.91 10.70
C SER A 94 6.20 4.36 9.23
N PHE A 95 5.21 3.93 8.46
CA PHE A 95 5.01 4.36 7.09
C PHE A 95 3.52 4.43 6.80
N SER A 96 3.16 5.18 5.78
CA SER A 96 1.83 5.23 5.22
C SER A 96 1.92 5.01 3.72
N ILE A 97 0.95 4.29 3.15
CA ILE A 97 0.87 4.13 1.69
C ILE A 97 -0.14 5.15 1.17
N GLY A 98 0.33 6.10 0.37
CA GLY A 98 -0.53 7.10 -0.28
C GLY A 98 -1.24 6.55 -1.51
N GLU A 99 -0.54 5.82 -2.37
CA GLU A 99 -1.07 5.28 -3.62
C GLU A 99 -0.50 3.88 -3.90
N ILE A 100 -1.31 3.00 -4.50
CA ILE A 100 -0.89 1.69 -5.00
C ILE A 100 -1.46 1.52 -6.40
N ASP A 101 -0.59 1.23 -7.37
CA ASP A 101 -1.04 0.80 -8.68
C ASP A 101 -1.35 -0.71 -8.66
N VAL A 102 -2.59 -1.07 -8.97
CA VAL A 102 -3.08 -2.46 -8.88
C VAL A 102 -3.67 -2.90 -10.22
N SER A 103 -3.39 -4.14 -10.59
CA SER A 103 -4.00 -4.85 -11.71
C SER A 103 -4.49 -6.21 -11.22
N VAL A 104 -5.59 -6.70 -11.79
CA VAL A 104 -6.22 -7.98 -11.42
C VAL A 104 -6.47 -8.85 -12.66
N ASP A 105 -6.80 -10.13 -12.47
CA ASP A 105 -7.00 -11.06 -13.60
C ASP A 105 -8.31 -10.82 -14.35
N ASN A 106 -9.31 -10.20 -13.71
CA ASN A 106 -10.64 -9.97 -14.27
C ASN A 106 -10.99 -8.49 -14.22
N ASP A 107 -11.79 -8.05 -15.18
CA ASP A 107 -12.43 -6.74 -15.11
C ASP A 107 -13.36 -6.67 -13.88
N ASP A 108 -13.46 -5.48 -13.28
CA ASP A 108 -14.45 -5.17 -12.24
C ASP A 108 -14.32 -5.96 -10.92
N THR A 109 -13.11 -6.36 -10.54
CA THR A 109 -12.86 -7.06 -9.26
C THR A 109 -12.79 -6.07 -8.10
N GLU A 110 -13.60 -6.25 -7.06
CA GLU A 110 -13.48 -5.51 -5.81
C GLU A 110 -12.33 -6.06 -4.95
N VAL A 111 -11.40 -5.20 -4.58
CA VAL A 111 -10.25 -5.54 -3.73
C VAL A 111 -10.36 -4.75 -2.42
N GLU A 112 -10.24 -5.45 -1.29
CA GLU A 112 -10.20 -4.86 0.05
C GLU A 112 -8.74 -4.62 0.47
N PHE A 113 -8.42 -3.38 0.80
CA PHE A 113 -7.12 -2.93 1.31
C PHE A 113 -7.25 -2.71 2.81
N HIS A 114 -6.40 -3.39 3.57
CA HIS A 114 -6.37 -3.36 5.03
C HIS A 114 -5.15 -2.58 5.47
N TYR A 115 -5.36 -1.47 6.16
CA TYR A 115 -4.29 -0.65 6.70
C TYR A 115 -4.24 -0.80 8.21
N GLY A 116 -3.05 -1.13 8.73
CA GLY A 116 -2.81 -1.17 10.17
C GLY A 116 -2.72 0.23 10.75
N MET A 117 -3.53 0.52 11.77
CA MET A 117 -3.56 1.83 12.41
C MET A 117 -2.63 1.86 13.64
N PRO A 118 -2.12 3.05 14.06
CA PRO A 118 -1.30 3.17 15.26
C PRO A 118 -1.97 2.71 16.56
N ASP A 119 -3.30 2.73 16.62
CA ASP A 119 -4.09 2.24 17.76
C ASP A 119 -4.28 0.71 17.77
N GLY A 120 -3.70 0.00 16.79
CA GLY A 120 -3.82 -1.44 16.61
C GLY A 120 -5.09 -1.88 15.87
N SER A 121 -5.97 -0.95 15.50
CA SER A 121 -7.14 -1.25 14.68
C SER A 121 -6.78 -1.46 13.20
N THR A 122 -7.75 -1.93 12.41
CA THR A 122 -7.61 -2.05 10.97
C THR A 122 -8.59 -1.13 10.27
N CYS A 123 -8.06 -0.20 9.46
CA CYS A 123 -8.87 0.57 8.54
C CYS A 123 -9.01 -0.16 7.21
N LYS A 124 -10.22 -0.17 6.64
CA LYS A 124 -10.56 -0.91 5.43
C LYS A 124 -10.96 0.05 4.33
N LYS A 125 -10.43 -0.19 3.12
CA LYS A 125 -10.83 0.49 1.89
C LYS A 125 -11.16 -0.55 0.84
N VAL A 126 -12.28 -0.40 0.15
CA VAL A 126 -12.61 -1.23 -1.02
C VAL A 126 -12.42 -0.40 -2.29
N SER A 127 -11.76 -0.97 -3.29
CA SER A 127 -11.64 -0.35 -4.61
C SER A 127 -11.94 -1.35 -5.72
N LYS A 128 -12.64 -0.88 -6.74
CA LYS A 128 -12.87 -1.64 -7.97
C LYS A 128 -11.60 -1.59 -8.82
N CYS A 129 -11.03 -2.76 -9.14
CA CYS A 129 -9.82 -2.91 -9.93
C CYS A 129 -10.11 -3.68 -11.22
N ASN A 130 -9.29 -3.48 -12.24
CA ASN A 130 -9.45 -4.14 -13.54
C ASN A 130 -8.11 -4.65 -14.09
N LYS A 131 -8.15 -5.35 -15.22
CA LYS A 131 -6.97 -5.98 -15.84
C LYS A 131 -6.01 -5.00 -16.52
N ASP A 132 -6.50 -3.83 -16.90
CA ASP A 132 -5.68 -2.74 -17.45
C ASP A 132 -4.93 -2.00 -16.32
N GLY A 133 -5.43 -2.19 -15.09
CA GLY A 133 -4.95 -1.68 -13.83
C GLY A 133 -5.30 -0.22 -13.58
N ASN A 134 -5.21 0.17 -12.31
CA ASN A 134 -5.60 1.50 -11.82
C ASN A 134 -4.82 1.86 -10.54
N THR A 135 -4.67 3.16 -10.32
CA THR A 135 -4.11 3.71 -9.07
C THR A 135 -5.19 3.78 -8.00
N VAL A 136 -4.98 3.09 -6.88
CA VAL A 136 -5.81 3.16 -5.68
C VAL A 136 -5.18 4.16 -4.72
N LYS A 137 -5.89 5.24 -4.40
CA LYS A 137 -5.45 6.27 -3.45
C LYS A 137 -5.95 5.97 -2.04
N ASN A 138 -5.09 6.06 -1.04
CA ASN A 138 -5.48 6.00 0.37
C ASN A 138 -5.96 7.37 0.87
N ASP A 139 -7.22 7.67 0.61
CA ASP A 139 -7.92 8.89 1.03
C ASP A 139 -8.84 8.67 2.25
N GLN A 140 -9.02 7.43 2.69
CA GLN A 140 -9.94 7.02 3.75
C GLN A 140 -9.24 6.59 5.04
N CYS A 141 -8.05 5.98 4.93
CA CYS A 141 -7.27 5.48 6.06
C CYS A 141 -6.09 6.40 6.36
N GLY A 142 -6.41 7.66 6.68
CA GLY A 142 -5.42 8.68 6.99
C GLY A 142 -4.64 8.37 8.27
N GLY A 143 -3.31 8.47 8.20
CA GLY A 143 -2.42 8.14 9.33
C GLY A 143 -2.10 6.65 9.49
N ALA A 144 -2.61 5.82 8.58
CA ALA A 144 -2.22 4.43 8.37
C ALA A 144 -1.11 4.30 7.34
#